data_AF-A0A2K8XJY5-F1
#
_entry.id   AF-A0A2K8XJY5-F1
#
_cell.length_a   1.000
_cell.length_b   1.000
_cell.length_c   1.000
_cell.angle_alpha   90.00
_cell.angle_beta   90.00
_cell.angle_gamma   90.00
#
_symmetry.space_group_name_H-M   'P 1'
#
loop_
_entity.id
_entity.type
_entity.pdbx_description
1 polymer ?
#
loop_
_entity_poly.entity_id
_entity_poly.type
_entity_poly.pdbx_seq_one_letter_code
_entity_poly.pdbx_strand_id
1 'polypeptide(L)'
;MKMKKLNILKSLVDFIWYITCLPLVPLTLFFAVYMFFNDDILKVFNVLDQGIIITPWYLKILLLLIAIVLFVSIYSFYLFRSTLAYFQKRKPFDDFVINNYRKIGNLLAISGASGAIISFSFNLFIKSSLQLNFGLSSYLFAVCLGLFFMVLSETFKVAKTAKQENDLTI
;
A
#
# COMPACT_ATOMS: atom_id res chain seq x y z
N MET A 1 23.58 23.41 -0.20
CA MET A 1 23.23 22.42 0.84
C MET A 1 22.91 21.07 0.19
N LYS A 2 23.83 20.09 0.24
CA LYS A 2 23.52 18.69 -0.17
C LYS A 2 22.56 18.11 0.89
N MET A 3 21.32 17.83 0.51
CA MET A 3 20.30 17.25 1.39
C MET A 3 20.64 15.77 1.66
N LYS A 4 21.67 15.49 2.47
CA LYS A 4 22.18 14.13 2.73
C LYS A 4 21.05 13.17 3.17
N LYS A 5 20.13 13.66 4.03
CA LYS A 5 18.97 12.91 4.52
C LYS A 5 18.03 12.46 3.41
N LEU A 6 17.76 13.32 2.42
CA LEU A 6 16.90 13.01 1.29
C LEU A 6 17.52 11.95 0.37
N ASN A 7 18.84 11.99 0.15
CA ASN A 7 19.52 10.97 -0.63
C ASN A 7 19.51 9.61 0.06
N ILE A 8 19.64 9.56 1.39
CA ILE A 8 19.51 8.31 2.16
C ILE A 8 18.09 7.75 2.02
N LEU A 9 17.06 8.60 2.21
CA LEU A 9 15.67 8.17 2.05
C LEU A 9 15.38 7.64 0.64
N LYS A 10 15.84 8.35 -0.40
CA LYS A 10 15.66 7.90 -1.79
C LYS A 10 16.34 6.55 -2.02
N SER A 11 17.56 6.37 -1.52
CA SER A 11 18.31 5.12 -1.67
C SER A 11 17.60 3.94 -0.99
N LEU A 12 17.03 4.15 0.21
CA LEU A 12 16.25 3.14 0.90
C LEU A 12 15.00 2.75 0.11
N VAL A 13 14.28 3.74 -0.41
CA VAL A 13 13.08 3.49 -1.22
C VAL A 13 13.41 2.77 -2.52
N ASP A 14 14.51 3.13 -3.19
CA ASP A 14 14.97 2.42 -4.38
C ASP A 14 15.39 0.97 -4.06
N PHE A 15 16.08 0.74 -2.95
CA PHE A 15 16.45 -0.59 -2.48
C PHE A 15 15.22 -1.47 -2.25
N ILE A 16 14.23 -0.99 -1.50
CA ILE A 16 12.96 -1.70 -1.26
C ILE A 16 12.22 -1.96 -2.58
N TRP A 17 12.21 -0.97 -3.50
CA TRP A 17 11.54 -1.12 -4.78
C TRP A 17 12.14 -2.25 -5.62
N TYR A 18 13.46 -2.29 -5.78
CA TYR A 18 14.11 -3.27 -6.64
C TYR A 18 14.17 -4.67 -6.02
N ILE A 19 14.34 -4.78 -4.70
CA ILE A 19 14.51 -6.07 -4.04
C ILE A 19 13.17 -6.69 -3.64
N THR A 20 12.21 -5.88 -3.21
CA THR A 20 10.94 -6.40 -2.69
C THR A 20 9.82 -6.21 -3.70
N CYS A 21 9.56 -4.97 -4.14
CA CYS A 21 8.36 -4.69 -4.95
C CYS A 21 8.44 -5.29 -6.36
N LEU A 22 9.58 -5.16 -7.03
CA LEU A 22 9.76 -5.62 -8.41
C LEU A 22 9.58 -7.14 -8.57
N PRO A 23 10.23 -8.01 -7.78
CA PRO A 23 10.03 -9.46 -7.90
C PRO A 23 8.68 -9.94 -7.34
N LEU A 24 8.08 -9.20 -6.41
CA LEU A 24 6.80 -9.57 -5.82
C LEU A 24 5.65 -9.54 -6.84
N VAL A 25 5.67 -8.60 -7.80
CA VAL A 25 4.64 -8.48 -8.84
C VAL A 25 4.48 -9.74 -9.72
N PRO A 26 5.52 -10.25 -10.40
CA PRO A 26 5.39 -11.47 -11.20
C PRO A 26 5.14 -12.70 -10.32
N LEU A 27 5.69 -12.74 -9.10
CA LEU A 27 5.46 -13.84 -8.16
C LEU A 27 3.97 -13.94 -7.79
N THR A 28 3.33 -12.82 -7.43
CA THR A 28 1.92 -12.81 -7.05
C THR A 28 1.00 -13.08 -8.22
N LEU A 29 1.33 -12.60 -9.43
CA LEU A 29 0.60 -12.94 -10.66
C LEU A 29 0.69 -14.43 -10.98
N PHE A 30 1.89 -15.01 -10.92
CA PHE A 30 2.10 -16.43 -11.13
C PHE A 30 1.28 -17.26 -10.15
N PHE A 31 1.34 -16.91 -8.86
CA PHE A 31 0.58 -17.59 -7.82
C PHE A 31 -0.94 -17.47 -8.01
N ALA A 32 -1.43 -16.28 -8.38
CA ALA A 32 -2.85 -16.03 -8.62
C ALA A 32 -3.41 -16.91 -9.74
N VAL A 33 -2.63 -17.18 -10.79
CA VAL A 33 -3.02 -18.07 -11.89
C VAL A 33 -2.83 -19.54 -11.51
N TYR A 34 -1.69 -19.89 -10.92
CA TYR A 34 -1.32 -21.27 -10.59
C TYR A 34 -2.30 -21.91 -9.58
N MET A 35 -2.86 -21.11 -8.66
CA MET A 35 -3.91 -21.50 -7.72
C MET A 35 -5.18 -22.11 -8.38
N PHE A 36 -5.45 -21.81 -9.66
CA PHE A 36 -6.58 -22.41 -10.38
C PHE A 36 -6.27 -23.79 -10.96
N PHE A 37 -4.98 -24.10 -11.18
CA PHE A 37 -4.53 -25.36 -11.75
C PHE A 37 -4.22 -26.41 -10.69
N ASN A 38 -3.79 -26.00 -9.51
CA ASN A 38 -3.42 -26.91 -8.44
C ASN A 38 -3.93 -26.42 -7.07
N ASP A 39 -4.90 -27.16 -6.51
CA ASP A 39 -5.50 -26.84 -5.21
C ASP A 39 -4.57 -27.12 -4.02
N ASP A 40 -3.48 -27.88 -4.20
CA ASP A 40 -2.53 -28.19 -3.14
C ASP A 40 -1.73 -26.97 -2.68
N ILE A 41 -1.59 -25.96 -3.55
CA ILE A 41 -0.92 -24.71 -3.22
C ILE A 41 -1.61 -24.00 -2.05
N LEU A 42 -2.93 -24.17 -1.94
CA LEU A 42 -3.75 -23.58 -0.89
C LEU A 42 -3.56 -24.29 0.45
N LYS A 43 -3.00 -25.50 0.47
CA LYS A 43 -2.65 -26.23 1.70
C LYS A 43 -1.53 -25.54 2.47
N VAL A 44 -0.68 -24.74 1.82
CA VAL A 44 0.37 -23.93 2.47
C VAL A 44 -0.23 -22.92 3.47
N PHE A 45 -1.47 -22.48 3.24
CA PHE A 45 -2.20 -21.60 4.18
C PHE A 45 -2.95 -22.36 5.29
N ASN A 46 -3.09 -23.68 5.18
CA ASN A 46 -3.88 -24.54 6.06
C ASN A 46 -3.04 -25.39 7.05
N VAL A 47 -1.87 -24.91 7.48
CA VAL A 47 -1.08 -25.57 8.55
C VAL A 47 -1.79 -25.55 9.92
N LEU A 48 -3.00 -24.97 10.01
CA LEU A 48 -3.87 -25.01 11.17
C LEU A 48 -4.90 -26.14 11.02
N ASP A 49 -4.41 -27.36 11.25
CA ASP A 49 -5.11 -28.53 11.79
C ASP A 49 -6.33 -29.13 11.05
N GLN A 50 -6.30 -30.45 10.91
CA GLN A 50 -7.40 -31.36 10.50
C GLN A 50 -7.71 -31.55 9.00
N GLY A 51 -6.90 -32.39 8.36
CA GLY A 51 -7.35 -33.69 7.82
C GLY A 51 -8.25 -33.78 6.58
N ILE A 52 -9.09 -32.81 6.25
CA ILE A 52 -9.93 -32.85 5.04
C ILE A 52 -10.06 -31.45 4.45
N ILE A 53 -9.27 -31.15 3.42
CA ILE A 53 -9.28 -29.84 2.77
C ILE A 53 -9.94 -30.00 1.40
N ILE A 54 -11.27 -29.95 1.37
CA ILE A 54 -11.92 -29.41 0.18
C ILE A 54 -11.53 -27.93 0.21
N THR A 55 -10.83 -27.43 -0.79
CA THR A 55 -10.51 -26.00 -0.84
C THR A 55 -11.67 -25.26 -1.47
N PRO A 56 -12.55 -24.62 -0.69
CA PRO A 56 -13.76 -24.04 -1.24
C PRO A 56 -13.44 -22.84 -2.13
N TRP A 57 -14.27 -22.65 -3.16
CA TRP A 57 -14.13 -21.58 -4.16
C TRP A 57 -14.02 -20.17 -3.54
N TYR A 58 -14.60 -19.95 -2.37
CA TYR A 58 -14.54 -18.66 -1.67
C TYR A 58 -13.11 -18.29 -1.21
N LEU A 59 -12.23 -19.25 -0.91
CA LEU A 59 -10.84 -18.97 -0.52
C LEU A 59 -10.04 -18.44 -1.70
N LYS A 60 -10.29 -18.96 -2.92
CA LYS A 60 -9.65 -18.48 -4.15
C LYS A 60 -10.01 -17.01 -4.43
N ILE A 61 -11.29 -16.67 -4.26
CA ILE A 61 -11.77 -15.29 -4.40
C ILE A 61 -11.14 -14.37 -3.34
N LEU A 62 -11.08 -14.83 -2.10
CA LEU A 62 -10.47 -14.06 -1.01
C LEU A 62 -8.99 -13.77 -1.29
N LEU A 63 -8.23 -14.77 -1.74
CA LEU A 63 -6.81 -14.61 -2.09
C LEU A 63 -6.60 -13.66 -3.27
N LEU A 64 -7.45 -13.73 -4.30
CA LEU A 64 -7.44 -12.75 -5.39
C LEU A 64 -7.65 -11.33 -4.88
N LEU A 65 -8.58 -11.15 -3.95
CA LEU A 65 -8.89 -9.84 -3.38
C LEU A 65 -7.71 -9.31 -2.55
N ILE A 66 -7.04 -10.17 -1.76
CA ILE A 66 -5.79 -9.84 -1.06
C ILE A 66 -4.69 -9.44 -2.06
N ALA A 67 -4.56 -10.17 -3.17
CA ALA A 67 -3.57 -9.85 -4.21
C ALA A 67 -3.83 -8.47 -4.83
N ILE A 68 -5.10 -8.11 -5.08
CA ILE A 68 -5.48 -6.76 -5.56
C ILE A 68 -5.05 -5.68 -4.56
N VAL A 69 -5.34 -5.86 -3.27
CA VAL A 69 -4.94 -4.92 -2.21
C VAL A 69 -3.42 -4.76 -2.15
N LEU A 70 -2.69 -5.86 -2.35
CA LEU A 70 -1.22 -5.85 -2.43
C LEU A 70 -0.72 -5.05 -3.65
N PHE A 71 -1.31 -5.24 -4.84
CA PHE A 71 -0.95 -4.45 -6.03
C PHE A 71 -1.21 -2.95 -5.84
N VAL A 72 -2.34 -2.58 -5.22
CA VAL A 72 -2.65 -1.18 -4.89
C VAL A 72 -1.60 -0.60 -3.94
N SER A 73 -1.14 -1.38 -2.97
CA SER A 73 -0.09 -0.98 -2.02
C SER A 73 1.26 -0.79 -2.72
N ILE A 74 1.64 -1.71 -3.61
CA ILE A 74 2.87 -1.59 -4.43
C ILE A 74 2.82 -0.34 -5.31
N TYR A 75 1.68 -0.08 -5.94
CA TYR A 75 1.51 1.11 -6.78
C TYR A 75 1.58 2.41 -5.96
N SER A 76 1.04 2.42 -4.76
CA SER A 76 1.19 3.56 -3.82
C SER A 76 2.67 3.82 -3.50
N PHE A 77 3.44 2.76 -3.29
CA PHE A 77 4.87 2.86 -3.03
C PHE A 77 5.66 3.36 -4.27
N TYR A 78 5.26 2.94 -5.47
CA TYR A 78 5.80 3.47 -6.72
C TYR A 78 5.59 4.99 -6.85
N LEU A 79 4.37 5.47 -6.57
CA LEU A 79 4.07 6.90 -6.59
C LEU A 79 4.92 7.66 -5.57
N PHE A 80 5.10 7.11 -4.37
CA PHE A 80 5.97 7.71 -3.35
C PHE A 80 7.42 7.82 -3.82
N ARG A 81 7.96 6.77 -4.45
CA ARG A 81 9.28 6.77 -5.08
C ARG A 81 9.42 7.87 -6.13
N SER A 82 8.40 8.06 -6.95
CA SER A 82 8.36 9.11 -7.98
C SER A 82 8.36 10.51 -7.37
N THR A 83 7.58 10.72 -6.31
CA THR A 83 7.53 11.98 -5.56
C THR A 83 8.90 12.36 -4.97
N LEU A 84 9.65 11.40 -4.42
CA LEU A 84 10.99 11.66 -3.89
C LEU A 84 11.99 12.13 -4.96
N ALA A 85 11.82 11.72 -6.22
CA ALA A 85 12.66 12.19 -7.32
C ALA A 85 12.46 13.70 -7.59
N TYR A 86 11.23 14.21 -7.42
CA TYR A 86 10.95 15.65 -7.54
C TYR A 86 11.57 16.46 -6.38
N PHE A 87 11.63 15.89 -5.19
CA PHE A 87 12.32 16.51 -4.05
C PHE A 87 13.82 16.65 -4.32
N GLN A 88 14.44 15.64 -4.96
CA GLN A 88 15.85 15.74 -5.36
C GLN A 88 16.09 16.84 -6.40
N LYS A 89 15.11 17.07 -7.30
CA LYS A 89 15.11 18.19 -8.26
C LYS A 89 14.78 19.55 -7.63
N ARG A 90 14.63 19.63 -6.30
CA ARG A 90 14.26 20.83 -5.53
C ARG A 90 12.94 21.48 -5.96
N LYS A 91 11.99 20.68 -6.45
CA LYS A 91 10.65 21.12 -6.81
C LYS A 91 9.59 20.46 -5.91
N PRO A 92 9.58 20.76 -4.59
CA PRO A 92 8.66 20.12 -3.66
C PRO A 92 7.20 20.57 -3.85
N PHE A 93 6.97 21.78 -4.36
CA PHE A 93 5.63 22.36 -4.59
C PHE A 93 5.12 22.18 -6.03
N ASP A 94 5.68 21.22 -6.76
CA ASP A 94 5.20 20.89 -8.10
C ASP A 94 3.80 20.28 -8.02
N ASP A 95 2.91 20.59 -8.98
CA ASP A 95 1.55 20.03 -9.00
C ASP A 95 1.57 18.50 -9.08
N PHE A 96 2.62 17.93 -9.70
CA PHE A 96 2.83 16.50 -9.74
C PHE A 96 2.98 15.90 -8.33
N VAL A 97 3.74 16.55 -7.44
CA VAL A 97 3.93 16.10 -6.05
C VAL A 97 2.60 16.13 -5.30
N ILE A 98 1.89 17.26 -5.38
CA ILE A 98 0.62 17.48 -4.68
C ILE A 98 -0.39 16.42 -5.13
N ASN A 99 -0.54 16.24 -6.44
CA ASN A 99 -1.47 15.27 -6.99
C ASN A 99 -1.08 13.83 -6.62
N ASN A 100 0.23 13.51 -6.59
CA ASN A 100 0.68 12.19 -6.15
C ASN A 100 0.40 11.96 -4.67
N TYR A 101 0.61 12.93 -3.78
CA TYR A 101 0.25 12.78 -2.37
C TYR A 101 -1.23 12.49 -2.18
N ARG A 102 -2.09 13.21 -2.89
CA ARG A 102 -3.54 12.91 -2.87
C ARG A 102 -3.85 11.49 -3.36
N LYS A 103 -3.22 11.07 -4.46
CA LYS A 103 -3.39 9.71 -5.01
C LYS A 103 -2.89 8.63 -4.05
N ILE A 104 -1.69 8.76 -3.50
CA ILE A 104 -1.11 7.84 -2.51
C ILE A 104 -2.04 7.76 -1.30
N GLY A 105 -2.51 8.90 -0.81
CA GLY A 105 -3.41 8.97 0.32
C GLY A 105 -4.70 8.18 0.09
N ASN A 106 -5.35 8.42 -1.06
CA ASN A 106 -6.57 7.70 -1.43
C ASN A 106 -6.34 6.20 -1.57
N LEU A 107 -5.28 5.80 -2.26
CA LEU A 107 -4.97 4.39 -2.49
C LEU A 107 -4.69 3.65 -1.19
N LEU A 108 -3.86 4.23 -0.29
CA LEU A 108 -3.54 3.62 1.01
C LEU A 108 -4.74 3.56 1.95
N ALA A 109 -5.56 4.61 1.98
CA ALA A 109 -6.77 4.63 2.81
C ALA A 109 -7.77 3.57 2.35
N ILE A 110 -8.02 3.47 1.04
CA ILE A 110 -8.92 2.47 0.47
C ILE A 110 -8.35 1.06 0.69
N SER A 111 -7.06 0.84 0.41
CA SER A 111 -6.43 -0.48 0.56
C SER A 111 -6.37 -0.93 2.02
N GLY A 112 -6.11 -0.01 2.95
CA GLY A 112 -6.13 -0.27 4.39
C GLY A 112 -7.53 -0.62 4.88
N ALA A 113 -8.55 0.16 4.49
CA ALA A 113 -9.94 -0.11 4.85
C ALA A 113 -10.43 -1.44 4.27
N SER A 114 -10.15 -1.72 3.00
CA SER A 114 -10.48 -3.01 2.38
C SER A 114 -9.75 -4.16 3.09
N GLY A 115 -8.46 -3.99 3.40
CA GLY A 115 -7.66 -4.97 4.15
C GLY A 115 -8.27 -5.32 5.50
N ALA A 116 -8.72 -4.31 6.25
CA ALA A 116 -9.39 -4.49 7.52
C ALA A 116 -10.71 -5.27 7.38
N ILE A 117 -11.53 -4.93 6.38
CA ILE A 117 -12.80 -5.61 6.11
C ILE A 117 -12.55 -7.09 5.76
N ILE A 118 -11.60 -7.37 4.87
CA ILE A 118 -11.23 -8.73 4.46
C ILE A 118 -10.76 -9.55 5.66
N SER A 119 -9.86 -8.99 6.48
CA SER A 119 -9.32 -9.67 7.64
C SER A 119 -10.40 -9.93 8.69
N PHE A 120 -11.33 -8.99 8.88
CA PHE A 120 -12.47 -9.15 9.77
C PHE A 120 -13.40 -10.27 9.29
N SER A 121 -13.75 -10.27 8.00
CA SER A 121 -14.55 -11.33 7.38
C SER A 121 -13.88 -12.70 7.51
N PHE A 122 -12.57 -12.80 7.27
CA PHE A 122 -11.82 -14.04 7.43
C PHE A 122 -11.91 -14.60 8.85
N ASN A 123 -11.65 -13.77 9.86
CA ASN A 123 -11.72 -14.18 11.26
C ASN A 123 -13.13 -14.60 11.69
N LEU A 124 -14.16 -13.89 11.20
CA LEU A 124 -15.56 -14.17 11.51
C LEU A 124 -16.04 -15.49 10.89
N PHE A 125 -15.81 -15.70 9.60
CA PHE A 125 -16.37 -16.83 8.86
C PHE A 125 -15.55 -18.12 8.95
N ILE A 126 -14.22 -18.02 9.08
CA ILE A 126 -13.33 -19.19 9.00
C ILE A 126 -12.83 -19.60 10.38
N LYS A 127 -12.31 -18.65 11.15
CA LYS A 127 -11.72 -18.94 12.46
C LYS A 127 -12.77 -19.09 13.57
N SER A 128 -14.03 -18.73 13.28
CA SER A 128 -15.19 -18.70 14.20
C SER A 128 -14.87 -18.14 15.60
N SER A 129 -13.86 -17.27 15.67
CA SER A 129 -13.35 -16.68 16.90
C SER A 129 -13.30 -15.18 16.70
N LEU A 130 -14.07 -14.47 17.50
CA LEU A 130 -14.03 -13.01 17.58
C LEU A 130 -12.77 -12.58 18.34
N GLN A 131 -11.61 -12.79 17.71
CA GLN A 131 -10.37 -12.14 18.13
C GLN A 131 -10.37 -10.73 17.57
N LEU A 132 -11.11 -9.83 18.24
CA LEU A 132 -11.03 -8.40 18.00
C LEU A 132 -9.67 -7.89 18.48
N ASN A 133 -8.67 -7.97 17.60
CA ASN A 133 -7.38 -7.34 17.81
C ASN A 133 -7.54 -5.82 17.63
N PHE A 134 -8.02 -5.14 18.66
CA PHE A 134 -8.05 -3.67 18.76
C PHE A 134 -6.65 -3.03 18.87
N GLY A 135 -5.58 -3.82 18.72
CA GLY A 135 -4.22 -3.30 18.62
C GLY A 135 -4.00 -2.48 17.34
N LEU A 136 -2.83 -1.82 17.25
CA LEU A 136 -2.35 -1.16 16.04
C LEU A 136 -2.19 -2.17 14.90
N SER A 137 -3.30 -2.48 14.22
CA SER A 137 -3.28 -3.38 13.07
C SER A 137 -2.58 -2.67 11.91
N SER A 138 -1.82 -3.43 11.11
CA SER A 138 -1.14 -2.89 9.94
C SER A 138 -2.11 -2.20 8.97
N TYR A 139 -3.37 -2.64 8.94
CA TYR A 139 -4.43 -2.04 8.15
C TYR A 139 -4.85 -0.66 8.64
N LEU A 140 -5.05 -0.48 9.96
CA LEU A 140 -5.33 0.83 10.55
C LEU A 140 -4.16 1.79 10.34
N PHE A 141 -2.92 1.31 10.46
CA PHE A 141 -1.74 2.11 10.17
C PHE A 141 -1.71 2.58 8.70
N ALA A 142 -2.07 1.71 7.75
CA ALA A 142 -2.18 2.07 6.34
C ALA A 142 -3.26 3.15 6.11
N VAL A 143 -4.41 3.07 6.79
CA VAL A 143 -5.45 4.10 6.72
C VAL A 143 -4.94 5.43 7.27
N CYS A 144 -4.34 5.43 8.45
CA CYS A 144 -3.77 6.64 9.07
C CYS A 144 -2.69 7.27 8.19
N LEU A 145 -1.81 6.44 7.61
CA LEU A 145 -0.78 6.90 6.68
C LEU A 145 -1.39 7.48 5.40
N GLY A 146 -2.45 6.85 4.87
CA GLY A 146 -3.20 7.36 3.73
C GLY A 146 -3.80 8.73 3.99
N LEU A 147 -4.52 8.89 5.09
CA LEU A 147 -5.08 10.18 5.52
C LEU A 147 -3.98 11.24 5.71
N PHE A 148 -2.84 10.87 6.30
CA PHE A 148 -1.71 11.76 6.46
C PHE A 148 -1.16 12.26 5.11
N PHE A 149 -1.06 11.40 4.10
CA PHE A 149 -0.67 11.84 2.75
C PHE A 149 -1.69 12.79 2.09
N MET A 150 -2.99 12.64 2.37
CA MET A 150 -3.99 13.61 1.90
C MET A 150 -3.78 14.98 2.55
N VAL A 151 -3.54 15.03 3.86
CA VAL A 151 -3.23 16.27 4.58
C VAL A 151 -1.93 16.91 4.05
N LEU A 152 -0.92 16.10 3.74
CA LEU A 152 0.30 16.60 3.07
C LEU A 152 0.00 17.22 1.70
N SER A 153 -0.90 16.65 0.92
CA SER A 153 -1.33 17.26 -0.35
C SER A 153 -1.95 18.64 -0.13
N GLU A 154 -2.82 18.79 0.86
CA GLU A 154 -3.50 20.06 1.14
C GLU A 154 -2.53 21.12 1.68
N THR A 155 -1.68 20.76 2.64
CA THR A 155 -0.67 21.67 3.20
C THR A 155 0.32 22.14 2.14
N PHE A 156 0.75 21.26 1.22
CA PHE A 156 1.62 21.65 0.12
C PHE A 156 0.92 22.57 -0.89
N LYS A 157 -0.38 22.37 -1.12
CA LYS A 157 -1.18 23.27 -1.96
C LYS A 157 -1.26 24.66 -1.34
N VAL A 158 -1.57 24.76 -0.04
CA VAL A 158 -1.61 26.04 0.68
C VAL A 158 -0.24 26.74 0.65
N ALA A 159 0.84 26.00 0.93
CA ALA A 159 2.19 26.53 0.89
C ALA A 159 2.60 27.03 -0.51
N LYS A 160 2.15 26.34 -1.58
CA LYS A 160 2.37 26.78 -2.95
C LYS A 160 1.67 28.11 -3.23
N THR A 161 0.40 28.25 -2.87
CA THR A 161 -0.36 29.49 -3.06
C THR A 161 0.29 30.65 -2.31
N ALA A 162 0.63 30.45 -1.04
CA ALA A 162 1.30 31.48 -0.23
C ALA A 162 2.64 31.93 -0.84
N LYS A 163 3.40 30.99 -1.42
CA LYS A 163 4.64 31.31 -2.13
C LYS A 163 4.38 32.14 -3.39
N GLN A 164 3.36 31.78 -4.18
CA GLN A 164 3.00 32.50 -5.40
C GLN A 164 2.53 33.93 -5.12
N GLU A 165 1.74 34.13 -4.06
CA GLU A 165 1.29 35.46 -3.62
C GLU A 165 2.46 36.32 -3.16
N ASN A 166 3.41 35.76 -2.42
CA ASN A 166 4.62 36.47 -2.01
C ASN A 166 5.50 36.85 -3.21
N ASP A 167 5.68 35.93 -4.18
CA ASP A 167 6.46 36.19 -5.40
C ASP A 167 5.79 37.24 -6.32
N LEU A 168 4.48 37.49 -6.20
CA LEU A 168 3.73 38.53 -6.92
C LEU A 168 3.76 39.91 -6.25
N THR A 169 4.12 39.97 -4.97
CA THR A 169 4.09 41.21 -4.16
C THR A 169 5.47 41.88 -4.07
N ILE A 170 6.53 41.19 -4.49
CA ILE A 170 7.91 41.68 -4.51
C ILE A 170 8.25 42.25 -5.90
#